data_AF-V6S589-F1
#
_entry.id   AF-V6S589-F1
#
_cell.length_a   1.000
_cell.length_b   1.000
_cell.length_c   1.000
_cell.angle_alpha   90.00
_cell.angle_beta   90.00
_cell.angle_gamma   90.00
#
_symmetry.space_group_name_H-M   'P 1'
#
loop_
_entity.id
_entity.type
_entity.pdbx_description
1 polymer ?
#
loop_
_entity_poly.entity_id
_entity_poly.type
_entity_poly.pdbx_seq_one_letter_code
_entity_poly.pdbx_strand_id
1 'polypeptide(L)'
;MPHSKLLHLTTSGVGFLVVGLIIVSFKLYDFSEQNKQLKDKISLENSIHQNQISEILKRYDSLKAFREEKTETIITPTPLETTSHKKPKHLAVHSGIKKTVLKKLKAINMSARGVRIISNDVVETNVSSKIDQVRVLFTLEANKDIEPGDKQLYIQIVNPKNRLLALKGKLETKLAKEVHYDRLDTDACFFINLHQHQLIVGDYKINLIHKGDVIGSANFRVN
;
A
#
# COMPACT_ATOMS: atom_id res chain seq x y z
N MET A 1 1.20 -41.10 67.88
CA MET A 1 0.02 -40.69 67.08
C MET A 1 0.40 -39.54 66.15
N PRO A 2 0.65 -39.77 64.84
CA PRO A 2 0.88 -38.71 63.86
C PRO A 2 -0.21 -38.73 62.78
N HIS A 3 -1.39 -38.14 63.02
CA HIS A 3 -2.48 -38.11 62.03
C HIS A 3 -2.85 -36.70 61.53
N SER A 4 -2.27 -35.63 62.08
CA SER A 4 -2.67 -34.24 61.77
C SER A 4 -1.83 -33.55 60.69
N LYS A 5 -0.60 -34.00 60.42
CA LYS A 5 0.27 -33.35 59.41
C LYS A 5 -0.09 -33.69 57.95
N LEU A 6 -0.76 -34.82 57.71
CA LEU A 6 -1.14 -35.25 56.36
C LEU A 6 -2.36 -34.46 55.83
N LEU A 7 -3.26 -34.01 56.71
CA LEU A 7 -4.49 -33.30 56.33
C LEU A 7 -4.26 -31.84 55.88
N HIS A 8 -3.26 -31.16 56.47
CA HIS A 8 -2.90 -29.78 56.08
C HIS A 8 -2.13 -29.72 54.75
N LEU A 9 -1.42 -30.79 54.40
CA LEU A 9 -0.66 -30.85 53.14
C LEU A 9 -1.59 -31.08 51.94
N THR A 10 -2.64 -31.89 52.09
CA THR A 10 -3.63 -32.15 51.03
C THR A 10 -4.56 -30.95 50.81
N THR A 11 -4.99 -30.25 51.86
CA THR A 11 -5.85 -29.07 51.76
C THR A 11 -5.16 -27.87 51.10
N SER A 12 -3.85 -27.68 51.33
CA SER A 12 -3.06 -26.65 50.64
C SER A 12 -2.92 -26.94 49.14
N GLY A 13 -2.64 -28.20 48.76
CA GLY A 13 -2.50 -28.61 47.36
C GLY A 13 -3.79 -28.47 46.52
N VAL A 14 -4.95 -28.76 47.12
CA VAL A 14 -6.26 -28.59 46.46
C VAL A 14 -6.56 -27.12 46.19
N GLY A 15 -6.19 -26.21 47.10
CA GLY A 15 -6.35 -24.77 46.90
C GLY A 15 -5.58 -24.24 45.68
N PHE A 16 -4.33 -24.68 45.48
CA PHE A 16 -3.54 -24.29 44.31
C PHE A 16 -4.12 -24.80 42.98
N LEU A 17 -4.70 -26.00 42.97
CA LEU A 17 -5.35 -26.54 41.76
C LEU A 17 -6.59 -25.73 41.36
N VAL A 18 -7.41 -25.31 42.33
CA VAL A 18 -8.60 -24.49 42.06
C VAL A 18 -8.20 -23.12 41.50
N VAL A 19 -7.19 -22.48 42.09
CA VAL A 19 -6.67 -21.19 41.58
C VAL A 19 -6.09 -21.34 40.17
N GLY A 20 -5.37 -22.43 39.91
CA GLY A 20 -4.86 -22.75 38.57
C GLY A 20 -5.97 -22.90 37.53
N LEU A 21 -7.06 -23.60 37.86
CA LEU A 21 -8.21 -23.76 36.97
C LEU A 21 -8.92 -22.44 36.66
N ILE A 22 -9.04 -21.55 37.66
CA ILE A 22 -9.62 -20.21 37.46
C ILE A 22 -8.73 -19.38 36.52
N ILE A 23 -7.41 -19.40 36.70
CA ILE A 23 -6.46 -18.67 35.83
C ILE A 23 -6.52 -19.20 34.39
N VAL A 24 -6.55 -20.52 34.21
CA VAL A 24 -6.68 -21.14 32.88
C VAL A 24 -8.00 -20.76 32.24
N SER A 25 -9.10 -20.76 32.99
CA SER A 25 -10.42 -20.36 32.49
C SER A 25 -10.45 -18.90 32.04
N PHE A 26 -9.81 -18.01 32.81
CA PHE A 26 -9.66 -16.60 32.45
C PHE A 26 -8.79 -16.42 31.19
N LYS A 27 -7.68 -17.15 31.06
CA LYS A 27 -6.82 -17.13 29.87
C LYS A 27 -7.51 -17.69 28.64
N LEU A 28 -8.31 -18.74 28.77
CA LEU A 28 -9.11 -19.29 27.68
C LEU A 28 -10.18 -18.31 27.20
N TYR A 29 -10.77 -17.54 28.11
CA TYR A 29 -11.73 -16.49 27.78
C TYR A 29 -11.07 -15.33 27.01
N ASP A 30 -9.98 -14.76 27.52
CA ASP A 30 -9.22 -13.68 26.85
C ASP A 30 -8.71 -14.11 25.46
N PHE A 31 -8.20 -15.34 25.34
CA PHE A 31 -7.80 -15.92 24.06
C PHE A 31 -8.98 -16.08 23.07
N SER A 32 -10.17 -16.43 23.57
CA SER A 32 -11.36 -16.52 22.73
C SER A 32 -11.80 -15.16 22.18
N GLU A 33 -11.64 -14.09 22.97
CA GLU A 33 -11.98 -12.73 22.57
C GLU A 33 -11.02 -12.22 21.50
N GLN A 34 -9.71 -12.45 21.67
CA GLN A 34 -8.69 -12.12 20.67
C GLN A 34 -8.93 -12.85 19.34
N ASN A 35 -9.34 -14.12 19.38
CA ASN A 35 -9.70 -14.86 18.18
C ASN A 35 -10.96 -14.31 17.49
N LYS A 36 -11.93 -13.81 18.27
CA LYS A 36 -13.11 -13.14 17.71
C LYS A 36 -12.73 -11.84 17.03
N GLN A 37 -11.93 -11.00 17.69
CA GLN A 37 -11.42 -9.75 17.11
C GLN A 37 -10.61 -10.00 15.84
N LEU A 38 -9.80 -11.07 15.81
CA LEU A 38 -9.05 -11.47 14.62
C LEU A 38 -9.97 -11.91 13.47
N LYS A 39 -11.02 -12.70 13.75
CA LYS A 39 -12.03 -13.08 12.75
C LYS A 39 -12.77 -11.86 12.20
N ASP A 40 -13.16 -10.93 13.07
CA ASP A 40 -13.86 -9.71 12.67
C ASP A 40 -12.96 -8.83 11.79
N LYS A 41 -11.67 -8.73 12.13
CA LYS A 41 -10.67 -8.03 11.31
C LYS A 41 -10.48 -8.68 9.94
N ILE A 42 -10.35 -10.01 9.88
CA ILE A 42 -10.20 -10.75 8.61
C ILE A 42 -11.47 -10.60 7.76
N SER A 43 -12.66 -10.66 8.38
CA SER A 43 -13.94 -10.45 7.71
C SER A 43 -14.05 -9.04 7.12
N LEU A 44 -13.63 -8.02 7.88
CA LEU A 44 -13.59 -6.63 7.43
C LEU A 44 -12.60 -6.43 6.26
N GLU A 45 -11.40 -6.99 6.35
CA GLU A 45 -10.41 -6.96 5.25
C GLU A 45 -10.99 -7.62 3.99
N ASN A 46 -11.66 -8.77 4.11
CA ASN A 46 -12.34 -9.43 3.00
C ASN A 46 -13.46 -8.57 2.39
N SER A 47 -14.32 -7.94 3.21
CA SER A 47 -15.38 -7.05 2.71
C SER A 47 -14.81 -5.82 1.99
N ILE A 48 -13.72 -5.24 2.49
CA ILE A 48 -13.02 -4.14 1.82
C ILE A 48 -12.46 -4.59 0.47
N HIS A 49 -11.83 -5.77 0.42
CA HIS A 49 -11.32 -6.34 -0.84
C HIS A 49 -12.43 -6.58 -1.86
N GLN A 50 -13.60 -7.09 -1.45
CA GLN A 50 -14.74 -7.27 -2.35
C GLN A 50 -15.28 -5.94 -2.88
N ASN A 51 -15.35 -4.90 -2.04
CA ASN A 51 -15.76 -3.57 -2.49
C ASN A 51 -14.77 -3.01 -3.54
N GLN A 52 -13.46 -3.14 -3.28
CA GLN A 52 -12.41 -2.72 -4.21
C GLN A 52 -12.49 -3.47 -5.56
N ILE A 53 -12.77 -4.77 -5.56
CA ILE A 53 -12.95 -5.56 -6.78
C ILE A 53 -14.16 -5.05 -7.58
N SER A 54 -15.28 -4.74 -6.93
CA SER A 54 -16.48 -4.24 -7.61
C SER A 54 -16.26 -2.89 -8.29
N GLU A 55 -15.49 -2.00 -7.67
CA GLU A 55 -15.15 -0.70 -8.25
C GLU A 55 -14.22 -0.85 -9.47
N ILE A 56 -13.23 -1.75 -9.38
CA ILE A 56 -12.33 -2.04 -10.50
C ILE A 56 -13.09 -2.65 -11.67
N LEU A 57 -13.99 -3.61 -11.43
CA LEU A 57 -14.83 -4.22 -12.47
C LEU A 57 -15.72 -3.18 -13.14
N LYS A 58 -16.35 -2.29 -12.37
CA LYS A 58 -17.17 -1.20 -12.92
C LYS A 58 -16.37 -0.26 -13.82
N ARG A 59 -15.13 0.07 -13.44
CA ARG A 59 -14.21 0.88 -14.27
C ARG A 59 -13.79 0.12 -15.53
N TYR A 60 -13.49 -1.17 -15.42
CA TYR A 60 -13.15 -2.02 -16.56
C TYR A 60 -14.29 -2.10 -17.58
N ASP A 61 -15.53 -2.35 -17.12
CA ASP A 61 -16.71 -2.41 -17.98
C ASP A 61 -16.98 -1.07 -18.67
N SER A 62 -16.79 0.05 -17.95
CA SER A 62 -16.92 1.40 -18.52
C SER A 62 -15.85 1.68 -19.59
N LEU A 63 -14.61 1.23 -19.38
CA LEU A 63 -13.53 1.37 -20.37
C LEU A 63 -13.73 0.44 -21.58
N LYS A 64 -14.32 -0.73 -21.38
CA LYS A 64 -14.70 -1.66 -22.45
C LYS A 64 -15.81 -1.08 -23.32
N ALA A 65 -16.85 -0.50 -22.71
CA ALA A 65 -17.93 0.18 -23.45
C ALA A 65 -17.39 1.34 -24.31
N PHE A 66 -16.44 2.13 -23.79
CA PHE A 66 -15.79 3.20 -24.55
C PHE A 66 -14.91 2.68 -25.71
N ARG A 67 -14.42 1.44 -25.62
CA ARG A 67 -13.62 0.80 -26.69
C ARG A 67 -14.52 0.19 -27.77
N GLU A 68 -15.66 -0.38 -27.40
CA GLU A 68 -16.62 -0.97 -28.35
C GLU A 68 -17.37 0.10 -29.18
N GLU A 69 -17.60 1.30 -28.63
CA GLU A 69 -18.18 2.44 -29.37
C GLU A 69 -17.26 2.97 -30.51
N LYS A 70 -15.95 2.68 -30.46
CA LYS A 70 -14.95 3.19 -31.41
C LYS A 70 -14.54 2.17 -32.50
N THR A 71 -15.18 1.00 -32.55
CA THR A 71 -14.81 -0.11 -33.46
C THR A 71 -15.86 -0.47 -34.51
N GLU A 72 -16.70 0.49 -34.91
CA GLU A 72 -17.48 0.39 -36.14
C GLU A 72 -17.29 1.65 -37.00
N THR A 73 -16.17 1.75 -37.71
CA THR A 73 -16.15 2.34 -39.06
C THR A 73 -14.79 2.17 -39.74
N ILE A 74 -14.89 1.59 -40.94
CA ILE A 74 -14.01 1.71 -42.12
C ILE A 74 -13.01 0.57 -42.36
N ILE A 75 -13.44 -0.22 -43.34
CA ILE A 75 -12.79 -1.28 -44.10
C ILE A 75 -11.75 -0.68 -45.07
N THR A 76 -10.60 -1.35 -45.20
CA THR A 76 -9.49 -1.16 -46.18
C THR A 76 -9.94 -1.22 -47.66
N PRO A 77 -9.20 -0.63 -48.64
CA PRO A 77 -8.12 -1.38 -49.31
C PRO A 77 -6.87 -0.56 -49.79
N THR A 78 -5.78 -1.33 -49.99
CA THR A 78 -4.43 -1.13 -50.60
C THR A 78 -4.43 -0.62 -52.08
N PRO A 79 -3.31 -0.31 -52.83
CA PRO A 79 -1.85 -0.26 -52.57
C PRO A 79 -1.02 0.92 -53.22
N LEU A 80 0.32 0.90 -52.98
CA LEU A 80 1.48 1.71 -53.47
C LEU A 80 1.35 2.66 -54.68
N GLU A 81 1.97 3.86 -54.58
CA GLU A 81 2.87 4.42 -55.61
C GLU A 81 3.78 5.56 -55.09
N THR A 82 4.90 5.76 -55.79
CA THR A 82 6.10 6.56 -55.44
C THR A 82 6.08 7.90 -56.17
N THR A 83 6.58 9.00 -55.59
CA THR A 83 7.47 9.99 -56.27
C THR A 83 7.88 11.19 -55.39
N SER A 84 9.21 11.30 -55.20
CA SER A 84 10.09 12.48 -55.13
C SER A 84 9.49 13.90 -54.99
N HIS A 85 10.00 14.71 -54.05
CA HIS A 85 10.76 15.94 -54.36
C HIS A 85 11.44 16.59 -53.12
N LYS A 86 12.79 16.55 -53.14
CA LYS A 86 13.83 17.53 -52.74
C LYS A 86 13.88 18.19 -51.33
N LYS A 87 15.10 18.05 -50.79
CA LYS A 87 15.76 18.54 -49.55
C LYS A 87 16.09 20.06 -49.59
N PRO A 88 16.43 20.71 -48.46
CA PRO A 88 17.84 20.76 -48.01
C PRO A 88 18.01 20.59 -46.48
N LYS A 89 18.85 19.66 -46.01
CA LYS A 89 20.18 19.89 -45.41
C LYS A 89 20.18 20.99 -44.32
N HIS A 90 20.07 20.58 -43.06
CA HIS A 90 20.90 21.15 -42.02
C HIS A 90 21.53 20.04 -41.17
N LEU A 91 22.73 20.34 -40.70
CA LEU A 91 23.78 19.46 -40.22
C LEU A 91 23.47 18.87 -38.84
N ALA A 92 24.03 17.68 -38.63
CA ALA A 92 23.99 16.84 -37.44
C ALA A 92 24.07 17.54 -36.08
N VAL A 93 23.21 17.09 -35.15
CA VAL A 93 23.65 16.73 -33.79
C VAL A 93 22.98 15.41 -33.44
N HIS A 94 23.67 14.30 -33.72
CA HIS A 94 23.42 13.06 -33.01
C HIS A 94 23.83 13.26 -31.55
N SER A 95 22.91 13.75 -30.72
CA SER A 95 23.00 13.49 -29.29
C SER A 95 22.45 12.09 -29.08
N GLY A 96 23.30 11.10 -29.35
CA GLY A 96 23.12 9.76 -28.84
C GLY A 96 23.22 9.80 -27.32
N ILE A 97 22.17 10.27 -26.66
CA ILE A 97 21.90 9.87 -25.29
C ILE A 97 21.57 8.38 -25.41
N LYS A 98 22.60 7.56 -25.36
CA LYS A 98 22.46 6.14 -25.02
C LYS A 98 21.76 6.19 -23.67
N LYS A 99 20.43 6.07 -23.68
CA LYS A 99 19.63 5.95 -22.47
C LYS A 99 20.10 4.65 -21.86
N THR A 100 21.13 4.73 -21.00
CA THR A 100 21.53 3.63 -20.13
C THR A 100 20.28 3.40 -19.30
N VAL A 101 19.45 2.46 -19.72
CA VAL A 101 18.27 2.08 -18.98
C VAL A 101 18.83 1.49 -17.69
N LEU A 102 18.82 2.30 -16.63
CA LEU A 102 19.19 1.79 -15.32
C LEU A 102 18.23 0.64 -15.01
N LYS A 103 18.76 -0.49 -14.55
CA LYS A 103 18.00 -1.62 -14.00
C LYS A 103 17.38 -1.26 -12.65
N LYS A 104 16.66 -0.13 -12.59
CA LYS A 104 16.02 0.43 -11.41
C LYS A 104 14.58 0.75 -11.74
N LEU A 105 13.68 0.40 -10.81
CA LEU A 105 12.29 0.83 -10.89
C LEU A 105 12.24 2.35 -10.77
N LYS A 106 11.23 2.93 -11.41
CA LYS A 106 10.91 4.34 -11.30
C LYS A 106 9.40 4.45 -11.07
N ALA A 107 9.01 5.24 -10.08
CA ALA A 107 7.62 5.54 -9.82
C ALA A 107 7.31 6.94 -10.34
N ILE A 108 6.32 7.01 -11.24
CA ILE A 108 5.83 8.23 -11.85
C ILE A 108 4.39 8.51 -11.39
N ASN A 109 3.90 9.70 -11.68
CA ASN A 109 2.54 10.14 -11.32
C ASN A 109 2.22 9.98 -9.82
N MET A 110 3.25 10.07 -8.97
CA MET A 110 3.11 9.82 -7.55
C MET A 110 2.37 10.98 -6.87
N SER A 111 1.31 10.66 -6.14
CA SER A 111 0.53 11.63 -5.36
C SER A 111 0.23 11.09 -3.97
N ALA A 112 0.11 12.00 -3.00
CA ALA A 112 -0.16 11.68 -1.61
C ALA A 112 -1.25 12.60 -1.05
N ARG A 113 -2.20 12.01 -0.33
CA ARG A 113 -3.32 12.72 0.32
C ARG A 113 -3.65 12.10 1.67
N GLY A 114 -3.90 12.95 2.67
CA GLY A 114 -4.55 12.51 3.90
C GLY A 114 -5.99 12.11 3.59
N VAL A 115 -6.45 11.02 4.20
CA VAL A 115 -7.82 10.52 4.02
C VAL A 115 -8.43 10.15 5.37
N ARG A 116 -9.74 10.37 5.47
CA ARG A 116 -10.60 9.90 6.56
C ARG A 116 -11.42 8.73 6.06
N ILE A 117 -11.51 7.68 6.86
CA ILE A 117 -12.39 6.54 6.59
C ILE A 117 -13.71 6.78 7.33
N ILE A 118 -14.80 6.88 6.57
CA ILE A 118 -16.15 7.08 7.10
C ILE A 118 -16.98 5.87 6.67
N SER A 119 -17.19 4.94 7.58
CA SER A 119 -17.83 3.65 7.28
C SER A 119 -17.13 2.93 6.12
N ASN A 120 -17.71 2.97 4.92
CA ASN A 120 -17.14 2.34 3.72
C ASN A 120 -16.54 3.34 2.72
N ASP A 121 -16.59 4.65 3.02
CA ASP A 121 -16.11 5.71 2.15
C ASP A 121 -14.73 6.23 2.58
N VAL A 122 -13.96 6.67 1.59
CA VAL A 122 -12.64 7.29 1.77
C VAL A 122 -12.70 8.74 1.31
N VAL A 123 -12.68 9.67 2.25
CA VAL A 123 -12.79 11.11 1.96
C VAL A 123 -11.43 11.78 2.17
N GLU A 124 -10.98 12.57 1.19
CA GLU A 124 -9.75 13.35 1.35
C GLU A 124 -9.90 14.41 2.44
N THR A 125 -8.87 14.58 3.26
CA THR A 125 -8.81 15.66 4.25
C THR A 125 -7.37 16.03 4.53
N ASN A 126 -7.15 17.31 4.84
CA ASN A 126 -5.88 17.82 5.33
C ASN A 126 -5.92 18.14 6.83
N VAL A 127 -7.08 18.01 7.48
CA VAL A 127 -7.21 18.34 8.91
C VAL A 127 -6.55 17.24 9.74
N SER A 128 -5.46 17.58 10.43
CA SER A 128 -4.65 16.66 11.24
C SER A 128 -5.45 15.67 12.08
N SER A 129 -6.44 16.16 12.84
CA SER A 129 -7.30 15.35 13.72
C SER A 129 -8.28 14.43 13.00
N LYS A 130 -8.47 14.62 11.68
CA LYS A 130 -9.38 13.84 10.85
C LYS A 130 -8.69 12.87 9.91
N ILE A 131 -7.36 12.95 9.78
CA ILE A 131 -6.58 12.05 8.93
C ILE A 131 -6.44 10.71 9.66
N ASP A 132 -7.04 9.66 9.10
CA ASP A 132 -6.88 8.29 9.58
C ASP A 132 -5.70 7.60 8.88
N GLN A 133 -5.57 7.87 7.58
CA GLN A 133 -4.55 7.26 6.72
C GLN A 133 -4.00 8.26 5.72
N VAL A 134 -2.87 7.92 5.11
CA VAL A 134 -2.40 8.57 3.88
C VAL A 134 -2.57 7.61 2.73
N ARG A 135 -3.26 8.08 1.70
CA ARG A 135 -3.37 7.42 0.41
C ARG A 135 -2.21 7.88 -0.49
N VAL A 136 -1.45 6.92 -1.00
CA VAL A 136 -0.35 7.13 -1.94
C VAL A 136 -0.68 6.41 -3.24
N LEU A 137 -0.84 7.17 -4.32
CA LEU A 137 -1.08 6.66 -5.67
C LEU A 137 0.18 6.85 -6.50
N PHE A 138 0.54 5.88 -7.34
CA PHE A 138 1.67 5.97 -8.26
C PHE A 138 1.57 4.92 -9.36
N THR A 139 2.38 5.10 -10.41
CA THR A 139 2.59 4.13 -11.47
C THR A 139 4.06 3.70 -11.49
N LEU A 140 4.35 2.41 -11.43
CA LEU A 140 5.69 1.90 -11.74
C LEU A 140 5.87 1.95 -13.27
N GLU A 141 6.83 2.73 -13.75
CA GLU A 141 7.11 2.92 -15.18
C GLU A 141 7.66 1.63 -15.80
N ALA A 142 7.14 1.27 -16.98
CA ALA A 142 7.55 0.09 -17.73
C ALA A 142 9.07 0.08 -18.01
N ASN A 143 9.69 -1.06 -17.72
CA ASN A 143 11.11 -1.28 -17.91
C ASN A 143 11.39 -2.77 -18.15
N LYS A 144 11.82 -3.09 -19.39
CA LYS A 144 12.08 -4.46 -19.85
C LYS A 144 13.33 -5.10 -19.24
N ASP A 145 14.23 -4.29 -18.70
CA ASP A 145 15.51 -4.75 -18.13
C ASP A 145 15.42 -5.14 -16.64
N ILE A 146 14.21 -5.11 -16.07
CA ILE A 146 13.90 -5.49 -14.69
C ILE A 146 13.14 -6.81 -14.72
N GLU A 147 13.50 -7.74 -13.86
CA GLU A 147 12.77 -9.01 -13.73
C GLU A 147 11.32 -8.78 -13.31
N PRO A 148 10.36 -9.53 -13.86
CA PRO A 148 8.95 -9.42 -13.49
C PRO A 148 8.70 -10.02 -12.10
N GLY A 149 7.45 -10.01 -11.64
CA GLY A 149 7.02 -10.56 -10.36
C GLY A 149 7.09 -9.55 -9.22
N ASP A 150 6.93 -10.05 -8.00
CA ASP A 150 6.65 -9.21 -6.84
C ASP A 150 7.84 -8.34 -6.44
N LYS A 151 7.56 -7.05 -6.21
CA LYS A 151 8.53 -6.04 -5.82
C LYS A 151 8.19 -5.52 -4.44
N GLN A 152 9.09 -5.75 -3.50
CA GLN A 152 9.03 -5.13 -2.19
C GLN A 152 9.46 -3.66 -2.27
N LEU A 153 8.53 -2.78 -1.96
CA LEU A 153 8.70 -1.35 -1.88
C LEU A 153 8.65 -0.92 -0.42
N TYR A 154 9.45 0.08 -0.07
CA TYR A 154 9.43 0.68 1.26
C TYR A 154 8.93 2.10 1.17
N ILE A 155 7.96 2.43 2.01
CA ILE A 155 7.48 3.80 2.15
C ILE A 155 8.16 4.43 3.35
N GLN A 156 8.67 5.64 3.18
CA GLN A 156 9.24 6.46 4.23
C GLN A 156 8.56 7.82 4.22
N ILE A 157 8.20 8.32 5.40
CA ILE A 157 7.55 9.63 5.54
C ILE A 157 8.46 10.56 6.34
N VAL A 158 8.72 11.75 5.80
CA VAL A 158 9.46 12.84 6.43
C VAL A 158 8.46 13.92 6.84
N ASN A 159 8.50 14.34 8.10
CA ASN A 159 7.61 15.36 8.63
C ASN A 159 8.12 16.79 8.31
N PRO A 160 7.32 17.84 8.59
CA PRO A 160 7.70 19.23 8.33
C PRO A 160 8.97 19.71 9.07
N LYS A 161 9.38 19.00 10.12
CA LYS A 161 10.61 19.24 10.88
C LYS A 161 11.81 18.45 10.33
N ASN A 162 11.71 17.89 9.12
CA ASN A 162 12.71 17.03 8.47
C ASN A 162 13.09 15.78 9.27
N ARG A 163 12.16 15.23 10.06
CA ARG A 163 12.36 13.99 10.83
C ARG A 163 11.55 12.85 10.21
N LEU A 164 12.11 11.64 10.27
CA LEU A 164 11.40 10.44 9.86
C LEU A 164 10.24 10.14 10.81
N LEU A 165 9.06 9.90 10.25
CA LEU A 165 7.88 9.49 10.99
C LEU A 165 7.93 7.99 11.26
N ALA A 166 7.48 7.58 12.44
CA ALA A 166 7.32 6.17 12.77
C ALA A 166 5.98 5.65 12.25
N LEU A 167 6.00 4.54 11.51
CA LEU A 167 4.84 3.99 10.79
C LEU A 167 4.32 2.70 11.42
N LYS A 168 5.20 1.82 11.91
CA LYS A 168 4.84 0.55 12.54
C LYS A 168 5.43 0.46 13.95
N GLY A 169 4.57 0.19 14.94
CA GLY A 169 4.99 -0.02 16.33
C GLY A 169 5.76 1.14 16.96
N LYS A 170 5.57 2.38 16.49
CA LYS A 170 6.27 3.62 16.92
C LYS A 170 7.79 3.65 16.73
N LEU A 171 8.43 2.61 16.20
CA LEU A 171 9.89 2.52 16.03
C LEU A 171 10.33 2.41 14.56
N GLU A 172 9.53 1.76 13.71
CA GLU A 172 9.91 1.56 12.31
C GLU A 172 9.63 2.81 11.49
N THR A 173 10.65 3.34 10.81
CA THR A 173 10.56 4.53 9.94
C THR A 173 10.29 4.20 8.47
N LYS A 174 10.19 2.91 8.15
CA LYS A 174 9.90 2.40 6.81
C LYS A 174 8.80 1.36 6.90
N LEU A 175 7.85 1.39 5.97
CA LEU A 175 6.78 0.40 5.85
C LEU A 175 6.95 -0.38 4.55
N ALA A 176 7.06 -1.71 4.64
CA ALA A 176 7.12 -2.58 3.48
C ALA A 176 5.74 -2.81 2.86
N LYS A 177 5.66 -2.76 1.53
CA LYS A 177 4.50 -3.08 0.71
C LYS A 177 4.96 -3.82 -0.55
N GLU A 178 4.07 -4.60 -1.14
CA GLU A 178 4.39 -5.43 -2.30
C GLU A 178 3.53 -5.01 -3.49
N VAL A 179 4.14 -5.00 -4.68
CA VAL A 179 3.45 -4.76 -5.96
C VAL A 179 3.91 -5.81 -6.95
N HIS A 180 2.96 -6.50 -7.57
CA HIS A 180 3.24 -7.37 -8.70
C HIS A 180 3.57 -6.54 -9.93
N TYR A 181 4.73 -6.77 -10.56
CA TYR A 181 5.20 -5.94 -11.67
C TYR A 181 5.62 -6.79 -12.87
N ASP A 182 4.97 -6.57 -14.02
CA ASP A 182 5.17 -7.38 -15.23
C ASP A 182 5.98 -6.68 -16.33
N ARG A 183 6.82 -5.71 -15.95
CA ARG A 183 7.59 -4.84 -16.88
C ARG A 183 6.73 -3.89 -17.71
N LEU A 184 5.47 -3.73 -17.31
CA LEU A 184 4.51 -2.80 -17.88
C LEU A 184 4.20 -1.70 -16.88
N ASP A 185 3.60 -0.61 -17.35
CA ASP A 185 3.10 0.44 -16.48
C ASP A 185 2.10 -0.17 -15.48
N THR A 186 2.42 -0.09 -14.20
CA THR A 186 1.66 -0.76 -13.13
C THR A 186 1.20 0.26 -12.11
N ASP A 187 -0.10 0.52 -12.06
CA ASP A 187 -0.71 1.42 -11.07
C ASP A 187 -0.85 0.74 -9.71
N ALA A 188 -0.55 1.48 -8.65
CA ALA A 188 -0.69 1.01 -7.27
C ALA A 188 -1.25 2.10 -6.34
N CYS A 189 -2.03 1.65 -5.36
CA CYS A 189 -2.62 2.48 -4.33
C CYS A 189 -2.27 1.92 -2.95
N PHE A 190 -1.50 2.68 -2.18
CA PHE A 190 -1.13 2.31 -0.82
C PHE A 190 -1.86 3.18 0.20
N PHE A 191 -2.49 2.50 1.16
CA PHE A 191 -3.05 3.10 2.35
C PHE A 191 -2.10 2.89 3.54
N ILE A 192 -1.67 3.99 4.14
CA ILE A 192 -0.72 4.01 5.26
C ILE A 192 -1.43 4.52 6.49
N ASN A 193 -1.59 3.69 7.50
CA ASN A 193 -2.11 4.11 8.80
C ASN A 193 -1.16 5.12 9.43
N LEU A 194 -1.71 6.25 9.86
CA LEU A 194 -0.99 7.23 10.67
C LEU A 194 -1.56 7.22 12.09
N HIS A 195 -0.68 7.31 13.08
CA HIS A 195 -1.14 7.52 14.45
C HIS A 195 -1.51 9.00 14.63
N GLN A 196 -2.80 9.29 14.77
CA GLN A 196 -3.39 10.65 14.80
C GLN A 196 -2.68 11.64 15.75
N HIS A 197 -2.07 11.16 16.84
CA HIS A 197 -1.37 12.00 17.83
C HIS A 197 0.06 12.43 17.41
N GLN A 198 0.51 12.14 16.18
CA GLN A 198 1.87 12.43 15.71
C GLN A 198 1.92 13.49 14.60
N LEU A 199 0.76 13.97 14.14
CA LEU A 199 0.71 14.91 13.02
C LEU A 199 0.77 16.35 13.51
N ILE A 200 1.73 17.08 12.96
CA ILE A 200 1.89 18.52 13.14
C ILE A 200 1.51 19.21 11.84
N VAL A 201 1.07 20.46 11.94
CA VAL A 201 0.78 21.28 10.76
C VAL A 201 2.04 21.43 9.90
N GLY A 202 1.88 21.27 8.59
CA GLY A 202 2.94 21.51 7.60
C GLY A 202 2.97 20.48 6.46
N ASP A 203 4.03 20.57 5.66
CA ASP A 203 4.24 19.72 4.49
C ASP A 203 5.05 18.46 4.84
N TYR A 204 4.48 17.31 4.52
CA TYR A 204 5.10 16.01 4.65
C TYR A 204 5.60 15.53 3.29
N LYS A 205 6.77 14.89 3.28
CA LYS A 205 7.34 14.26 2.09
C LYS A 205 7.29 12.74 2.23
N ILE A 206 6.77 12.06 1.22
CA ILE A 206 6.75 10.61 1.12
C ILE A 206 7.79 10.19 0.08
N ASN A 207 8.66 9.28 0.48
CA ASN A 207 9.61 8.63 -0.40
C ASN A 207 9.15 7.18 -0.63
N LEU A 208 9.12 6.77 -1.89
CA LEU A 208 8.96 5.37 -2.27
C LEU A 208 10.35 4.82 -2.61
N ILE A 209 10.74 3.74 -1.95
CA ILE A 209 12.11 3.20 -1.99
C ILE A 209 12.07 1.75 -2.48
N HIS A 210 12.99 1.39 -3.37
CA HIS A 210 13.21 0.02 -3.80
C HIS A 210 14.71 -0.26 -3.85
N LYS A 211 15.14 -1.37 -3.23
CA LYS A 211 16.57 -1.76 -3.12
C LYS A 211 17.49 -0.64 -2.60
N GLY A 212 16.99 0.20 -1.69
CA GLY A 212 17.74 1.29 -1.06
C GLY A 212 17.69 2.64 -1.80
N ASP A 213 17.25 2.65 -3.07
CA ASP A 213 17.11 3.88 -3.85
C ASP A 213 15.70 4.47 -3.73
N VAL A 214 15.59 5.79 -3.64
CA VAL A 214 14.31 6.50 -3.81
C VAL A 214 13.93 6.44 -5.29
N ILE A 215 12.82 5.76 -5.59
CA ILE A 215 12.31 5.58 -6.95
C ILE A 215 11.20 6.58 -7.31
N GLY A 216 10.64 7.26 -6.31
CA GLY A 216 9.63 8.30 -6.47
C GLY A 216 9.40 9.07 -5.17
N SER A 217 8.82 10.27 -5.27
CA SER A 217 8.44 11.07 -4.11
C SER A 217 7.18 11.90 -4.38
N ALA A 218 6.42 12.18 -3.32
CA ALA A 218 5.27 13.07 -3.34
C ALA A 218 5.13 13.79 -2.01
N ASN A 219 4.42 14.92 -2.02
CA ASN A 219 4.15 15.70 -0.81
C ASN A 219 2.65 15.74 -0.50
N PHE A 220 2.31 15.83 0.78
CA PHE A 220 0.96 16.14 1.23
C PHE A 220 1.02 17.15 2.38
N ARG A 221 0.01 18.01 2.47
CA ARG A 221 -0.09 19.05 3.51
C ARG A 221 -1.06 18.61 4.60
N VAL A 222 -0.67 18.89 5.84
CA VAL A 222 -1.51 18.76 7.04
C VAL A 222 -1.77 20.15 7.60
N ASN A 223 -3.02 20.42 7.97
CA ASN A 223 -3.54 21.63 8.57
C ASN A 223 -4.07 21.40 9.99
#